data_AF-A0A6B4XZS0-F1
#
_entry.id   AF-A0A6B4XZS0-F1
#
_cell.length_a   1.000
_cell.length_b   1.000
_cell.length_c   1.000
_cell.angle_alpha   90.00
_cell.angle_beta   90.00
_cell.angle_gamma   90.00
#
_symmetry.space_group_name_H-M   'P 1'
#
loop_
_entity.id
_entity.type
_entity.pdbx_description
1 polymer ?
#
loop_
_entity_poly.entity_id
_entity_poly.type
_entity_poly.pdbx_seq_one_letter_code
_entity_poly.pdbx_strand_id
1 'polypeptide(L)'
;MLNKYKAYAKFKCLFTQFNFKLYNYKYSILWYSTLDMKESRYRMIFVEIPGRDNLNIKNIVFDYNGTVAEDGIMASQTKENLKKISEKLKVYIITADTYGNVKKQCEGLPVSVETFPKGNATFYKKSFVEKLGVEETMVIGNGMNDIEMFKVAILSIAVIGEEGCAGKLIAQSDIVVSSIEKVFSMIENTNRIVATLRD
;
A
#
# COMPACT_ATOMS: atom_id res chain seq x y z
N MET A 1 61.35 21.63 26.53
CA MET A 1 61.21 20.20 26.16
C MET A 1 59.89 19.58 26.63
N LEU A 2 59.42 19.81 27.86
CA LEU A 2 58.16 19.23 28.37
C LEU A 2 56.85 19.68 27.67
N ASN A 3 56.77 20.90 27.13
CA ASN A 3 55.53 21.40 26.49
C ASN A 3 55.24 20.80 25.10
N LYS A 4 56.25 20.34 24.34
CA LYS A 4 56.05 19.66 23.05
C LYS A 4 55.53 18.24 23.21
N TYR A 5 55.97 17.51 24.25
CA TYR A 5 55.51 16.15 24.53
C TYR A 5 54.06 16.08 25.02
N LYS A 6 53.59 17.06 25.83
CA LYS A 6 52.18 17.15 26.22
C LYS A 6 51.26 17.45 25.04
N ALA A 7 51.67 18.32 24.12
CA ALA A 7 50.90 18.61 22.90
C ALA A 7 50.81 17.38 21.98
N TYR A 8 51.91 16.63 21.81
CA TYR A 8 51.94 15.42 20.98
C TYR A 8 51.10 14.28 21.58
N ALA A 9 51.13 14.08 22.90
CA ALA A 9 50.29 13.10 23.57
C ALA A 9 48.79 13.45 23.48
N LYS A 10 48.44 14.74 23.60
CA LYS A 10 47.06 15.22 23.45
C LYS A 10 46.56 15.06 22.00
N PHE A 11 47.40 15.34 21.02
CA PHE A 11 47.09 15.15 19.59
C PHE A 11 46.92 13.66 19.25
N LYS A 12 47.78 12.78 19.76
CA LYS A 12 47.68 11.32 19.52
C LYS A 12 46.42 10.72 20.16
N CYS A 13 46.03 11.20 21.35
CA CYS A 13 44.80 10.81 22.05
C CYS A 13 43.54 11.31 21.33
N LEU A 14 43.53 12.58 20.88
CA LEU A 14 42.45 13.11 20.04
C LEU A 14 42.35 12.39 18.69
N PHE A 15 43.47 12.05 18.06
CA PHE A 15 43.49 11.32 16.79
C PHE A 15 43.02 9.87 16.95
N THR A 16 43.31 9.21 18.08
CA THR A 16 42.75 7.88 18.39
C THR A 16 41.27 7.96 18.73
N GLN A 17 40.81 8.94 19.51
CA GLN A 17 39.38 9.15 19.75
C GLN A 17 38.60 9.48 18.47
N PHE A 18 39.16 10.31 17.58
CA PHE A 18 38.54 10.67 16.31
C PHE A 18 38.47 9.47 15.35
N ASN A 19 39.56 8.68 15.25
CA ASN A 19 39.54 7.44 14.47
C ASN A 19 38.64 6.38 15.08
N PHE A 20 38.52 6.26 16.41
CA PHE A 20 37.57 5.34 17.05
C PHE A 20 36.11 5.76 16.83
N LYS A 21 35.85 7.08 16.78
CA LYS A 21 34.53 7.64 16.45
C LYS A 21 34.18 7.44 14.98
N LEU A 22 35.15 7.57 14.07
CA LEU A 22 35.00 7.29 12.64
C LEU A 22 34.90 5.79 12.34
N TYR A 23 35.63 4.93 13.06
CA TYR A 23 35.48 3.48 13.00
C TYR A 23 34.09 3.09 13.47
N ASN A 24 33.64 3.58 14.63
CA ASN A 24 32.28 3.33 15.09
C ASN A 24 31.22 3.92 14.16
N TYR A 25 31.46 5.06 13.50
CA TYR A 25 30.54 5.58 12.48
C TYR A 25 30.48 4.68 11.25
N LYS A 26 31.63 4.24 10.72
CA LYS A 26 31.69 3.38 9.54
C LYS A 26 31.10 2.00 9.80
N TYR A 27 31.32 1.44 10.99
CA TYR A 27 30.68 0.20 11.43
C TYR A 27 29.22 0.43 11.82
N SER A 28 28.81 1.58 12.36
CA SER A 28 27.39 1.89 12.58
C SER A 28 26.63 2.09 11.28
N ILE A 29 27.24 2.67 10.24
CA ILE A 29 26.65 2.82 8.91
C ILE A 29 26.60 1.46 8.22
N LEU A 30 27.65 0.62 8.33
CA LEU A 30 27.60 -0.76 7.83
C LEU A 30 26.64 -1.66 8.62
N TRP A 31 26.50 -1.46 9.93
CA TRP A 31 25.58 -2.20 10.80
C TRP A 31 24.14 -1.72 10.60
N TYR A 32 23.89 -0.41 10.43
CA TYR A 32 22.59 0.08 9.97
C TYR A 32 22.30 -0.46 8.57
N SER A 33 23.25 -0.41 7.63
CA SER A 33 23.01 -0.94 6.27
C SER A 33 22.85 -2.47 6.25
N THR A 34 23.33 -3.22 7.23
CA THR A 34 23.16 -4.70 7.28
C THR A 34 22.03 -5.17 8.19
N LEU A 35 21.63 -4.38 9.20
CA LEU A 35 20.40 -4.60 9.98
C LEU A 35 19.16 -4.15 9.20
N ASP A 36 19.25 -3.07 8.41
CA ASP A 36 18.15 -2.53 7.58
C ASP A 36 17.93 -3.34 6.27
N MET A 37 18.91 -4.16 5.88
CA MET A 37 18.80 -5.06 4.72
C MET A 37 18.12 -6.40 5.02
N LYS A 38 17.80 -6.71 6.28
CA LYS A 38 17.02 -7.91 6.64
C LYS A 38 15.56 -7.64 7.00
N GLU A 39 15.14 -6.37 7.11
CA GLU A 39 13.78 -5.98 7.48
C GLU A 39 12.94 -5.30 6.37
N SER A 40 13.49 -5.07 5.17
CA SER A 40 12.77 -4.49 4.04
C SER A 40 12.74 -5.38 2.79
N ARG A 41 12.04 -6.53 2.87
CA ARG A 41 11.46 -7.12 1.66
C ARG A 41 10.37 -6.18 1.18
N TYR A 42 10.72 -5.25 0.29
CA TYR A 42 9.88 -4.20 -0.28
C TYR A 42 8.43 -4.66 -0.50
N ARG A 43 7.51 -4.25 0.38
CA ARG A 43 6.07 -4.28 0.15
C ARG A 43 5.64 -2.92 -0.38
N MET A 44 6.01 -2.63 -1.63
CA MET A 44 5.63 -1.39 -2.30
C MET A 44 5.65 -1.59 -3.82
N ILE A 45 4.73 -0.93 -4.50
CA ILE A 45 4.73 -0.76 -5.95
C ILE A 45 5.00 0.70 -6.26
N PHE A 46 6.07 0.95 -7.01
CA PHE A 46 6.39 2.27 -7.54
C PHE A 46 6.00 2.34 -9.02
N VAL A 47 5.33 3.43 -9.41
CA VAL A 47 4.90 3.67 -10.79
C VAL A 47 5.26 5.10 -11.18
N GLU A 48 6.17 5.24 -12.13
CA GLU A 48 6.47 6.54 -12.74
C GLU A 48 5.45 6.82 -13.85
N ILE A 49 4.75 7.95 -13.74
CA ILE A 49 3.74 8.33 -14.74
C ILE A 49 4.14 9.65 -15.39
N PRO A 50 4.52 9.64 -16.68
CA PRO A 50 4.84 10.87 -17.40
C PRO A 50 3.67 11.87 -17.34
N GLY A 51 3.96 13.13 -17.04
CA GLY A 51 2.97 14.22 -16.99
C GLY A 51 2.30 14.42 -15.62
N ARG A 52 2.52 13.54 -14.65
CA ARG A 52 1.93 13.66 -13.29
C ARG A 52 2.85 13.11 -12.21
N ASP A 53 2.37 13.18 -10.96
CA ASP A 53 3.09 12.65 -9.81
C ASP A 53 3.23 11.12 -9.87
N ASN A 54 4.37 10.64 -9.37
CA ASN A 54 4.67 9.21 -9.27
C ASN A 54 3.85 8.55 -8.15
N LEU A 55 3.45 7.30 -8.36
CA LEU A 55 2.71 6.53 -7.35
C LEU A 55 3.66 5.69 -6.49
N ASN A 56 3.57 5.84 -5.17
CA ASN A 56 4.27 5.01 -4.18
C ASN A 56 3.27 4.18 -3.38
N ILE A 57 2.76 3.10 -3.95
CA ILE A 57 1.65 2.33 -3.36
C ILE A 57 2.19 1.27 -2.40
N LYS A 58 1.78 1.32 -1.14
CA LYS A 58 2.11 0.32 -0.11
C LYS A 58 0.89 -0.48 0.35
N ASN A 59 -0.28 0.17 0.32
CA ASN A 59 -1.54 -0.39 0.78
C ASN A 59 -2.51 -0.51 -0.38
N ILE A 60 -3.32 -1.55 -0.37
CA ILE A 60 -4.48 -1.68 -1.26
C ILE A 60 -5.72 -2.03 -0.43
N VAL A 61 -6.78 -1.25 -0.63
CA VAL A 61 -8.06 -1.40 0.07
C VAL A 61 -9.12 -1.79 -0.95
N PHE A 62 -9.80 -2.90 -0.69
CA PHE A 62 -10.92 -3.37 -1.48
C PHE A 62 -12.23 -3.17 -0.73
N ASP A 63 -13.25 -2.65 -1.40
CA ASP A 63 -14.62 -3.00 -1.05
C ASP A 63 -14.85 -4.51 -1.25
N TYR A 64 -15.88 -5.06 -0.60
CA TYR A 64 -16.14 -6.49 -0.64
C TYR A 64 -17.09 -6.91 -1.78
N ASN A 65 -18.41 -6.69 -1.61
CA ASN A 65 -19.41 -7.06 -2.62
C ASN A 65 -19.33 -6.15 -3.83
N GLY A 66 -19.62 -6.66 -5.02
CA GLY A 66 -19.48 -5.96 -6.29
C GLY A 66 -18.02 -5.68 -6.70
N THR A 67 -17.05 -6.08 -5.88
CA THR A 67 -15.61 -5.82 -6.09
C THR A 67 -14.79 -7.10 -6.03
N VAL A 68 -14.52 -7.68 -4.85
CA VAL A 68 -13.79 -8.96 -4.72
C VAL A 68 -14.71 -10.17 -4.57
N ALA A 69 -15.99 -9.93 -4.29
CA ALA A 69 -17.01 -10.94 -4.17
C ALA A 69 -18.25 -10.56 -4.98
N GLU A 70 -18.96 -11.57 -5.48
CA GLU A 70 -20.27 -11.46 -6.11
C GLU A 70 -21.29 -12.14 -5.19
N ASP A 71 -22.38 -11.45 -4.84
CA ASP A 71 -23.40 -11.98 -3.92
C ASP A 71 -22.81 -12.51 -2.58
N GLY A 72 -21.72 -11.89 -2.11
CA GLY A 72 -21.02 -12.28 -0.89
C GLY A 72 -20.04 -13.46 -1.04
N ILE A 73 -19.91 -14.04 -2.23
CA ILE A 73 -19.06 -15.18 -2.54
C ILE A 73 -17.81 -14.72 -3.29
N MET A 74 -16.64 -15.01 -2.73
CA MET A 74 -15.36 -14.73 -3.36
C MET A 74 -14.92 -15.92 -4.22
N ALA A 75 -14.68 -15.70 -5.50
CA ALA A 75 -14.18 -16.71 -6.43
C ALA A 75 -12.79 -17.24 -6.03
N SER A 76 -12.52 -18.52 -6.32
CA SER A 76 -11.23 -19.15 -6.02
C SER A 76 -10.06 -18.42 -6.66
N GLN A 77 -10.22 -17.94 -7.90
CA GLN A 77 -9.17 -17.19 -8.59
C GLN A 77 -8.86 -15.86 -7.90
N THR A 78 -9.88 -15.16 -7.38
CA THR A 78 -9.72 -13.93 -6.59
C THR A 78 -8.92 -14.22 -5.31
N LYS A 79 -9.21 -15.33 -4.62
CA LYS A 79 -8.45 -15.75 -3.42
C LYS A 79 -6.97 -15.97 -3.73
N GLU A 80 -6.67 -16.63 -4.84
CA GLU A 80 -5.28 -16.83 -5.29
C GLU A 80 -4.59 -15.52 -5.65
N ASN A 81 -5.29 -14.62 -6.33
CA ASN A 81 -4.73 -13.32 -6.70
C ASN A 81 -4.46 -12.45 -5.47
N LEU A 82 -5.36 -12.45 -4.48
CA LEU A 82 -5.16 -11.77 -3.19
C LEU A 82 -3.90 -12.28 -2.47
N LYS A 83 -3.63 -13.60 -2.51
CA LYS A 83 -2.38 -14.17 -1.99
C LYS A 83 -1.16 -13.62 -2.73
N LYS A 84 -1.16 -13.65 -4.06
CA LYS A 84 -0.04 -13.14 -4.87
C LYS A 84 0.24 -11.66 -4.63
N ILE A 85 -0.80 -10.82 -4.57
CA ILE A 85 -0.59 -9.38 -4.37
C ILE A 85 -0.15 -9.04 -2.93
N SER A 86 -0.49 -9.88 -1.94
CA SER A 86 -0.06 -9.68 -0.55
C SER A 86 1.46 -9.79 -0.36
N GLU A 87 2.17 -10.40 -1.32
CA GLU A 87 3.62 -10.45 -1.34
C GLU A 87 4.24 -9.09 -1.68
N LYS A 88 3.47 -8.21 -2.36
CA LYS A 88 3.90 -6.90 -2.84
C LYS A 88 3.29 -5.74 -2.07
N LEU A 89 2.08 -5.89 -1.53
CA LEU A 89 1.31 -4.83 -0.89
C LEU A 89 0.66 -5.32 0.42
N LYS A 90 0.32 -4.40 1.32
CA LYS A 90 -0.59 -4.71 2.44
C LYS A 90 -2.02 -4.67 1.91
N VAL A 91 -2.72 -5.79 2.05
CA VAL A 91 -4.06 -5.98 1.49
C VAL A 91 -5.12 -5.85 2.58
N TYR A 92 -6.08 -4.96 2.35
CA TYR A 92 -7.19 -4.69 3.26
C TYR A 92 -8.52 -4.92 2.52
N ILE A 93 -9.46 -5.54 3.22
CA ILE A 93 -10.86 -5.63 2.79
C ILE A 93 -11.68 -4.84 3.80
N ILE A 94 -12.43 -3.85 3.33
CA ILE A 94 -13.25 -3.01 4.18
C ILE A 94 -14.74 -3.18 3.82
N THR A 95 -15.59 -3.48 4.80
CA THR A 95 -16.98 -3.83 4.53
C THR A 95 -17.90 -3.65 5.74
N ALA A 96 -19.20 -3.47 5.48
CA ALA A 96 -20.23 -3.51 6.52
C ALA A 96 -20.51 -4.94 7.03
N ASP A 97 -19.94 -5.97 6.39
CA ASP A 97 -20.19 -7.40 6.65
C ASP A 97 -21.69 -7.73 6.77
N THR A 98 -22.49 -7.18 5.85
CA THR A 98 -23.96 -7.26 5.90
C THR A 98 -24.51 -8.67 6.05
N TYR A 99 -23.79 -9.66 5.50
CA TYR A 99 -24.15 -11.07 5.46
C TYR A 99 -23.40 -11.94 6.49
N GLY A 100 -22.47 -11.35 7.27
CA GLY A 100 -21.74 -12.04 8.35
C GLY A 100 -20.79 -13.15 7.90
N ASN A 101 -20.43 -13.20 6.62
CA ASN A 101 -19.67 -14.31 6.03
C ASN A 101 -18.27 -13.89 5.55
N VAL A 102 -17.93 -12.60 5.60
CA VAL A 102 -16.66 -12.08 5.05
C VAL A 102 -15.47 -12.74 5.74
N LYS A 103 -15.51 -12.89 7.07
CA LYS A 103 -14.44 -13.52 7.84
C LYS A 103 -14.16 -14.96 7.39
N LYS A 104 -15.21 -15.73 7.12
CA LYS A 104 -15.10 -17.11 6.63
C LYS A 104 -14.57 -17.16 5.19
N GLN A 105 -15.04 -16.25 4.32
CA GLN A 105 -14.57 -16.18 2.94
C GLN A 105 -13.09 -15.80 2.83
N CYS A 106 -12.59 -15.00 3.79
CA CYS A 106 -11.20 -14.55 3.86
C CYS A 106 -10.32 -15.44 4.76
N GLU A 107 -10.85 -16.54 5.30
CA GLU A 107 -10.11 -17.43 6.19
C GLU A 107 -8.86 -18.00 5.48
N GLY A 108 -7.71 -17.92 6.13
CA GLY A 108 -6.43 -18.37 5.57
C GLY A 108 -5.87 -17.48 4.45
N LEU A 109 -6.50 -16.35 4.13
CA LEU A 109 -5.93 -15.37 3.21
C LEU A 109 -5.02 -14.38 3.96
N PRO A 110 -3.91 -13.94 3.35
CA PRO A 110 -3.01 -12.93 3.89
C PRO A 110 -3.57 -11.51 3.72
N VAL A 111 -4.78 -11.28 4.23
CA VAL A 111 -5.50 -9.99 4.14
C VAL A 111 -6.00 -9.55 5.52
N SER A 112 -6.08 -8.25 5.74
CA SER A 112 -6.72 -7.67 6.93
C SER A 112 -8.17 -7.31 6.61
N VAL A 113 -9.12 -7.87 7.36
CA VAL A 113 -10.55 -7.58 7.19
C VAL A 113 -10.97 -6.56 8.24
N GLU A 114 -11.46 -5.42 7.77
CA GLU A 114 -11.93 -4.30 8.59
C GLU A 114 -13.44 -4.15 8.41
N THR A 115 -14.17 -4.38 9.49
CA THR A 115 -15.63 -4.31 9.49
C THR A 115 -16.12 -3.07 10.22
N PHE A 116 -17.17 -2.43 9.70
CA PHE A 116 -17.81 -1.29 10.36
C PHE A 116 -19.33 -1.52 10.54
N PRO A 117 -19.98 -0.87 11.52
CA PRO A 117 -21.44 -1.00 11.72
C PRO A 117 -22.24 -0.57 10.48
N LYS A 118 -23.45 -1.10 10.30
CA LYS A 118 -24.33 -0.66 9.22
C LYS A 118 -24.67 0.83 9.36
N GLY A 119 -24.60 1.57 8.25
CA GLY A 119 -24.74 3.03 8.20
C GLY A 119 -23.38 3.74 8.16
N ASN A 120 -23.31 4.88 7.46
CA ASN A 120 -22.09 5.69 7.33
C ASN A 120 -20.87 4.99 6.71
N ALA A 121 -21.08 3.99 5.84
CA ALA A 121 -20.01 3.28 5.13
C ALA A 121 -18.99 4.24 4.46
N THR A 122 -19.50 5.30 3.84
CA THR A 122 -18.70 6.35 3.20
C THR A 122 -17.70 7.00 4.16
N PHE A 123 -18.13 7.34 5.37
CA PHE A 123 -17.26 7.95 6.38
C PHE A 123 -16.19 6.97 6.84
N TYR A 124 -16.59 5.74 7.21
CA TYR A 124 -15.64 4.73 7.68
C TYR A 124 -14.59 4.37 6.63
N LYS A 125 -15.00 4.20 5.38
CA LYS A 125 -14.08 3.89 4.27
C LYS A 125 -13.05 5.00 4.05
N LYS A 126 -13.49 6.25 4.01
CA LYS A 126 -12.59 7.41 3.91
C LYS A 126 -11.61 7.47 5.09
N SER A 127 -12.12 7.46 6.32
CA SER A 127 -11.29 7.57 7.52
C SER A 127 -10.30 6.42 7.67
N PHE A 128 -10.66 5.23 7.17
CA PHE A 128 -9.73 4.11 7.14
C PHE A 128 -8.56 4.34 6.19
N VAL A 129 -8.83 4.85 4.98
CA VAL A 129 -7.77 5.20 4.02
C VAL A 129 -6.90 6.35 4.52
N GLU A 130 -7.50 7.36 5.16
CA GLU A 130 -6.77 8.45 5.82
C GLU A 130 -5.82 7.93 6.90
N LYS A 131 -6.27 6.97 7.72
CA LYS A 131 -5.46 6.32 8.75
C LYS A 131 -4.30 5.51 8.17
N LEU A 132 -4.49 4.87 7.01
CA LEU A 132 -3.44 4.10 6.34
C LEU A 132 -2.39 5.01 5.68
N GLY A 133 -2.79 6.21 5.25
CA GLY A 133 -1.96 7.15 4.51
C GLY A 133 -2.45 7.28 3.07
N VAL A 134 -3.03 8.44 2.77
CA VAL A 134 -3.68 8.72 1.49
C VAL A 134 -2.71 8.65 0.31
N GLU A 135 -1.48 9.14 0.50
CA GLU A 135 -0.40 9.20 -0.50
C GLU A 135 0.24 7.83 -0.80
N GLU A 136 -0.19 6.76 -0.14
CA GLU A 136 0.40 5.42 -0.32
C GLU A 136 -0.65 4.30 -0.44
N THR A 137 -1.93 4.68 -0.56
CA THR A 137 -3.05 3.74 -0.52
C THR A 137 -3.83 3.77 -1.84
N MET A 138 -3.82 2.63 -2.53
CA MET A 138 -4.72 2.37 -3.66
C MET A 138 -6.07 1.88 -3.13
N VAL A 139 -7.17 2.31 -3.75
CA VAL A 139 -8.53 1.88 -3.38
C VAL A 139 -9.27 1.30 -4.57
N ILE A 140 -10.01 0.23 -4.33
CA ILE A 140 -10.79 -0.50 -5.33
C ILE A 140 -12.22 -0.65 -4.81
N GLY A 141 -13.20 -0.35 -5.66
CA GLY A 141 -14.61 -0.40 -5.29
C GLY A 141 -15.55 -0.31 -6.48
N ASN A 142 -16.84 -0.46 -6.23
CA ASN A 142 -17.89 -0.30 -7.25
C ASN A 142 -19.08 0.54 -6.76
N GLY A 143 -19.17 0.81 -5.46
CA GLY A 143 -20.35 1.36 -4.81
C GLY A 143 -20.36 2.87 -4.69
N MET A 144 -21.56 3.45 -4.53
CA MET A 144 -21.70 4.88 -4.19
C MET A 144 -21.03 5.22 -2.85
N ASN A 145 -20.94 4.27 -1.93
CA ASN A 145 -20.30 4.46 -0.64
C ASN A 145 -18.76 4.54 -0.71
N ASP A 146 -18.15 4.27 -1.87
CA ASP A 146 -16.70 4.32 -2.09
C ASP A 146 -16.20 5.71 -2.52
N ILE A 147 -17.09 6.59 -2.96
CA ILE A 147 -16.75 7.88 -3.58
C ILE A 147 -15.78 8.70 -2.72
N GLU A 148 -16.01 8.76 -1.41
CA GLU A 148 -15.17 9.59 -0.54
C GLU A 148 -13.79 8.98 -0.25
N MET A 149 -13.65 7.65 -0.30
CA MET A 149 -12.31 7.04 -0.20
C MET A 149 -11.55 7.17 -1.52
N PHE A 150 -12.25 7.15 -2.66
CA PHE A 150 -11.67 7.37 -3.99
C PHE A 150 -11.06 8.76 -4.12
N LYS A 151 -11.76 9.79 -3.63
CA LYS A 151 -11.30 11.19 -3.69
C LYS A 151 -10.00 11.48 -2.91
N VAL A 152 -9.68 10.67 -1.91
CA VAL A 152 -8.50 10.91 -1.07
C VAL A 152 -7.34 9.99 -1.42
N ALA A 153 -7.59 8.80 -1.93
CA ALA A 153 -6.54 7.83 -2.26
C ALA A 153 -5.60 8.32 -3.37
N ILE A 154 -4.32 7.91 -3.33
CA ILE A 154 -3.35 8.22 -4.38
C ILE A 154 -3.70 7.59 -5.74
N LEU A 155 -4.40 6.45 -5.71
CA LEU A 155 -4.94 5.81 -6.91
C LEU A 155 -6.28 5.13 -6.59
N SER A 156 -7.27 5.42 -7.41
CA SER A 156 -8.62 4.86 -7.30
C SER A 156 -9.03 4.10 -8.57
N ILE A 157 -9.50 2.87 -8.40
CA ILE A 157 -9.94 2.02 -9.52
C ILE A 157 -11.36 1.54 -9.29
N ALA A 158 -12.28 1.98 -10.14
CA ALA A 158 -13.65 1.46 -10.17
C ALA A 158 -13.71 0.14 -10.94
N VAL A 159 -14.41 -0.84 -10.37
CA VAL A 159 -14.70 -2.13 -11.01
C VAL A 159 -16.16 -2.13 -11.47
N ILE A 160 -16.38 -2.38 -12.75
CA ILE A 160 -17.70 -2.70 -13.30
C ILE A 160 -17.85 -4.21 -13.26
N GLY A 161 -18.29 -4.75 -12.12
CA GLY A 161 -18.56 -6.18 -11.94
C GLY A 161 -19.97 -6.59 -12.39
N GLU A 162 -20.32 -7.86 -12.18
CA GLU A 162 -21.62 -8.43 -12.55
C GLU A 162 -22.80 -7.77 -11.79
N GLU A 163 -22.57 -7.29 -10.57
CA GLU A 163 -23.53 -6.51 -9.76
C GLU A 163 -23.69 -5.05 -10.26
N GLY A 164 -22.94 -4.66 -11.29
CA GLY A 164 -22.86 -3.30 -11.80
C GLY A 164 -21.90 -2.41 -11.01
N CYS A 165 -21.91 -1.12 -11.35
CA CYS A 165 -21.08 -0.10 -10.71
C CYS A 165 -21.83 1.23 -10.66
N ALA A 166 -21.71 1.96 -9.56
CA ALA A 166 -22.35 3.26 -9.41
C ALA A 166 -21.76 4.26 -10.42
N GLY A 167 -22.58 4.73 -11.37
CA GLY A 167 -22.11 5.70 -12.38
C GLY A 167 -21.49 6.98 -11.80
N LYS A 168 -21.91 7.39 -10.59
CA LYS A 168 -21.29 8.51 -9.86
C LYS A 168 -19.87 8.21 -9.36
N LEU A 169 -19.55 6.95 -9.06
CA LEU A 169 -18.19 6.53 -8.68
C LEU A 169 -17.26 6.58 -9.89
N ILE A 170 -17.72 6.12 -11.06
CA ILE A 170 -16.97 6.13 -12.32
C ILE A 170 -16.41 7.53 -12.61
N ALA A 171 -17.25 8.56 -12.48
CA ALA A 171 -16.85 9.96 -12.70
C ALA A 171 -15.86 10.52 -11.67
N GLN A 172 -15.53 9.77 -10.62
CA GLN A 172 -14.62 10.15 -9.53
C GLN A 172 -13.41 9.20 -9.45
N SER A 173 -13.28 8.26 -10.38
CA SER A 173 -12.22 7.25 -10.40
C SER A 173 -11.06 7.68 -11.30
N ASP A 174 -9.83 7.33 -10.96
CA ASP A 174 -8.68 7.50 -11.86
C ASP A 174 -8.72 6.49 -13.01
N ILE A 175 -9.07 5.24 -12.71
CA ILE A 175 -9.16 4.14 -13.67
C ILE A 175 -10.50 3.44 -13.50
N VAL A 176 -11.07 2.98 -14.61
CA VAL A 176 -12.28 2.15 -14.63
C VAL A 176 -11.95 0.87 -15.37
N VAL A 177 -12.26 -0.28 -14.76
CA VAL A 177 -12.05 -1.60 -15.36
C VAL A 177 -13.33 -2.41 -15.40
N SER A 178 -13.39 -3.37 -16.32
CA SER A 178 -14.57 -4.23 -16.52
C SER A 178 -14.62 -5.47 -15.63
N SER A 179 -13.61 -5.71 -14.78
CA SER A 179 -13.61 -6.84 -13.83
C SER A 179 -12.46 -6.72 -12.82
N ILE A 180 -12.55 -7.46 -11.71
CA ILE A 180 -11.51 -7.48 -10.67
C ILE A 180 -10.20 -8.13 -11.15
N GLU A 181 -10.27 -9.07 -12.10
CA GLU A 181 -9.09 -9.68 -12.73
C GLU A 181 -8.23 -8.64 -13.44
N LYS A 182 -8.86 -7.60 -14.01
CA LYS A 182 -8.11 -6.50 -14.62
C LYS A 182 -7.31 -5.72 -13.60
N VAL A 183 -7.86 -5.48 -12.41
CA VAL A 183 -7.12 -4.86 -11.28
C VAL A 183 -5.86 -5.67 -10.96
N PHE A 184 -6.01 -6.98 -10.72
CA PHE A 184 -4.87 -7.84 -10.40
C PHE A 184 -3.83 -7.85 -11.52
N SER A 185 -4.27 -7.87 -12.78
CA SER A 185 -3.37 -7.84 -13.93
C SER A 185 -2.63 -6.51 -14.10
N MET A 186 -3.21 -5.38 -13.66
CA MET A 186 -2.55 -4.08 -13.63
C MET A 186 -1.52 -3.98 -12.51
N ILE A 187 -1.76 -4.65 -11.38
CA ILE A 187 -0.79 -4.77 -10.28
C ILE A 187 0.38 -5.67 -10.68
N GLU A 188 0.11 -6.71 -11.48
CA GLU A 188 1.16 -7.58 -12.03
C GLU A 188 1.99 -6.88 -13.11
N ASN A 189 1.35 -6.09 -13.98
CA ASN A 189 1.99 -5.31 -15.03
C ASN A 189 1.60 -3.83 -14.94
N THR A 190 2.38 -3.07 -14.15
CA THR A 190 2.14 -1.66 -13.84
C THR A 190 2.23 -0.73 -15.05
N ASN A 191 2.82 -1.18 -16.17
CA ASN A 191 2.79 -0.40 -17.43
C ASN A 191 1.35 -0.14 -17.92
N ARG A 192 0.38 -0.97 -17.51
CA ARG A 192 -1.04 -0.73 -17.80
C ARG A 192 -1.58 0.49 -17.06
N ILE A 193 -1.13 0.74 -15.84
CA ILE A 193 -1.46 1.95 -15.07
C ILE A 193 -0.84 3.16 -15.77
N VAL A 194 0.45 3.09 -16.12
CA VAL A 194 1.16 4.16 -16.86
C VAL A 194 0.44 4.49 -18.17
N ALA A 195 0.12 3.49 -18.99
CA ALA A 195 -0.54 3.69 -20.28
C ALA A 195 -1.95 4.31 -20.15
N THR A 196 -2.61 4.12 -19.01
CA THR A 196 -3.95 4.66 -18.74
C THR A 196 -3.90 6.10 -18.22
N LEU A 197 -2.85 6.46 -17.47
CA LEU A 197 -2.79 7.71 -16.72
C LEU A 197 -1.76 8.73 -17.21
N ARG A 198 -0.90 8.38 -18.17
CA ARG A 198 0.02 9.32 -18.82
C ARG A 198 -0.75 10.29 -19.73
N ASP A 199 -0.18 11.48 -19.89
CA ASP A 199 -0.63 12.47 -20.88
C ASP A 199 -0.30 12.06 -22.34
#